data_AF-A0A381LBY9-F1
#
_entry.id   AF-A0A381LBY9-F1
#
_cell.length_a   1.000
_cell.length_b   1.000
_cell.length_c   1.000
_cell.angle_alpha   90.00
_cell.angle_beta   90.00
_cell.angle_gamma   90.00
#
_symmetry.space_group_name_H-M   'P 1'
#
loop_
_entity.id
_entity.type
_entity.pdbx_description
1 polymer ?
#
loop_
_entity_poly.entity_id
_entity_poly.type
_entity_poly.pdbx_seq_one_letter_code
_entity_poly.pdbx_strand_id
1 'polypeptide(L)' 'MNEKAQKDFTSPMGRPGQPSEVATCFVFLASQDSSFISGQCLHPNGGVIVGS' A
#
# COMPACT_ATOMS: atom_id res chain seq x y z
N MET A 1 2.70 17.25 -9.63
CA MET A 1 3.08 16.11 -10.50
C MET A 1 2.91 16.56 -11.93
N ASN A 2 3.86 16.29 -12.83
CA ASN A 2 3.62 16.52 -14.26
C ASN A 2 2.88 15.31 -14.88
N GLU A 3 2.17 15.52 -15.98
CA GLU A 3 1.33 14.48 -16.62
C GLU A 3 2.14 13.23 -17.01
N LYS A 4 3.40 13.43 -17.41
CA LYS A 4 4.33 12.35 -17.76
C LYS A 4 4.62 11.44 -16.56
N ALA A 5 4.94 12.00 -15.39
CA ALA A 5 5.20 11.21 -14.19
C ALA A 5 3.96 10.46 -13.69
N GLN A 6 2.76 10.96 -13.97
CA GLN A 6 1.51 10.26 -13.64
C GLN A 6 1.22 9.10 -14.61
N LYS A 7 1.52 9.27 -15.91
CA LYS A 7 1.38 8.20 -16.91
C LYS A 7 2.41 7.09 -16.75
N ASP A 8 3.61 7.43 -16.32
CA ASP A 8 4.72 6.48 -16.12
C ASP A 8 4.60 5.72 -14.78
N PHE A 9 3.51 5.92 -14.02
CA PHE A 9 3.32 5.24 -12.75
C PHE A 9 3.04 3.76 -12.97
N THR A 10 3.91 2.91 -12.44
CA THR A 10 3.91 1.46 -12.69
C THR A 10 2.96 0.67 -11.79
N SER A 11 2.49 1.29 -10.71
CA SER A 11 1.47 0.71 -9.84
C SER A 11 0.13 0.63 -10.59
N PRO A 12 -0.61 -0.49 -10.53
CA PRO A 12 -1.91 -0.64 -11.21
C PRO A 12 -2.94 0.45 -10.89
N MET A 13 -2.87 1.07 -9.71
CA MET A 13 -3.73 2.20 -9.36
C MET A 13 -3.41 3.51 -10.10
N GLY A 14 -2.34 3.57 -10.90
CA GLY A 14 -2.04 4.69 -11.82
C GLY A 14 -1.72 6.02 -11.12
N ARG A 15 -1.39 5.98 -9.83
CA ARG A 15 -1.06 7.16 -9.02
C ARG A 15 -0.14 6.79 -7.86
N PRO A 16 0.57 7.78 -7.27
CA PRO A 16 1.21 7.59 -5.98
C PRO A 16 0.21 7.29 -4.87
N GLY A 17 0.62 6.41 -3.97
CA GLY A 17 -0.01 6.26 -2.67
C GLY A 17 0.16 7.52 -1.83
N GLN A 18 -0.82 7.81 -0.99
CA GLN A 18 -0.77 8.87 0.01
C GLN A 18 -0.22 8.32 1.32
N PRO A 19 0.46 9.14 2.14
CA PRO A 19 0.97 8.70 3.44
C PRO A 19 -0.11 8.10 4.34
N SER A 20 -1.34 8.63 4.29
CA SER A 20 -2.47 8.09 5.04
C SER A 20 -2.82 6.66 4.65
N GLU A 21 -2.71 6.29 3.37
CA GLU A 21 -3.00 4.93 2.89
C GLU A 21 -1.98 3.91 3.39
N VAL A 22 -0.74 4.33 3.60
CA VAL A 22 0.30 3.51 4.21
C VAL A 22 0.13 3.46 5.73
N ALA A 23 -0.06 4.62 6.38
CA ALA A 23 -0.20 4.74 7.83
C ALA A 23 -1.36 3.91 8.39
N THR A 24 -2.48 3.83 7.67
CA THR A 24 -3.63 3.00 8.09
C THR A 24 -3.25 1.52 8.25
N CYS A 25 -2.38 0.97 7.40
CA CYS A 25 -1.92 -0.42 7.57
C CYS A 25 -1.11 -0.60 8.87
N PHE A 26 -0.28 0.38 9.23
CA PHE A 26 0.46 0.35 10.50
C PHE A 26 -0.49 0.45 11.70
N VAL A 27 -1.46 1.37 11.64
CA VAL A 27 -2.46 1.52 12.70
C VAL A 27 -3.29 0.25 12.86
N PHE A 28 -3.70 -0.39 11.76
CA PHE A 28 -4.40 -1.67 11.80
C PHE A 28 -3.55 -2.76 12.46
N LEU A 29 -2.29 -2.93 12.06
CA LEU A 29 -1.39 -3.94 12.65
C LEU A 29 -1.07 -3.67 14.13
N ALA A 30 -1.20 -2.42 14.57
CA ALA A 30 -1.04 -2.04 15.97
C ALA A 30 -2.35 -2.13 16.77
N SER A 31 -3.50 -2.32 16.12
CA SER A 31 -4.80 -2.36 16.77
C SER A 31 -5.16 -3.77 17.26
N GLN A 32 -6.21 -3.88 18.07
CA GLN A 32 -6.74 -5.17 18.51
C GLN A 32 -7.42 -5.94 17.36
N ASP A 33 -7.77 -5.25 16.27
CA ASP A 33 -8.44 -5.86 15.12
C ASP A 33 -7.52 -6.83 14.37
N SER A 34 -6.20 -6.66 14.49
CA SER A 34 -5.20 -7.57 13.94
C SER A 34 -4.70 -8.60 14.96
N SER A 35 -5.40 -8.83 16.07
CA SER A 35 -4.94 -9.70 17.18
C SER A 35 -4.61 -11.14 16.79
N PHE A 36 -5.13 -11.62 15.66
CA PHE A 36 -4.83 -12.96 15.13
C PHE A 36 -3.96 -12.95 13.85
N ILE A 37 -3.36 -11.80 13.50
CA ILE A 37 -2.49 -11.65 12.33
C ILE A 37 -1.05 -11.51 12.81
N SER A 38 -0.23 -12.52 12.51
CA SER A 38 1.19 -12.53 12.84
C SER A 38 2.02 -13.18 11.74
N GLY A 39 3.26 -12.72 11.56
CA GLY A 39 4.17 -13.21 10.53
C GLY A 39 3.76 -12.88 9.09
N GLN A 40 2.78 -11.99 8.89
CA GLN A 40 2.28 -11.59 7.57
C GLN A 40 2.83 -10.23 7.15
N CYS A 41 2.95 -10.02 5.83
CA CYS A 41 3.31 -8.73 5.24
C CYS A 41 2.08 -8.12 4.53
N LEU A 42 1.67 -6.93 4.96
CA LEU A 42 0.68 -6.12 4.25
C LEU A 42 1.39 -5.21 3.24
N HIS A 43 0.90 -5.19 1.99
CA HIS A 43 1.50 -4.44 0.89
C HIS A 43 0.58 -3.30 0.42
N PRO A 44 0.60 -2.11 1.03
CA PRO A 44 -0.12 -0.93 0.54
C PRO A 44 0.61 -0.29 -0.66
N ASN A 45 0.77 -1.04 -1.76
CA ASN A 45 1.59 -0.68 -2.93
C ASN A 45 0.79 -0.36 -4.20
N GLY A 46 -0.51 -0.14 -4.06
CA GLY A 46 -1.42 0.18 -5.16
C GLY A 46 -1.64 -0.95 -6.16
N GLY A 47 -1.50 -2.21 -5.72
CA GLY A 47 -1.87 -3.40 -6.50
C GLY A 47 -0.70 -4.07 -7.21
N VAL A 48 0.55 -3.67 -6.93
CA VAL A 48 1.72 -4.37 -7.48
C VAL A 48 1.79 -5.77 -6.87
N ILE A 49 1.83 -6.79 -7.71
CA ILE A 49 1.93 -8.20 -7.27
C ILE A 49 3.33 -8.44 -6.70
N VAL A 50 3.39 -9.11 -5.55
CA VAL A 50 4.63 -9.51 -4.89
C VAL A 50 4.70 -11.04 -4.86
N GLY A 51 5.82 -11.63 -5.30
CA GLY A 51 6.07 -13.07 -5.20
C GLY A 51 5.54 -13.94 -6.35
N SER A 52 5.35 -13.36 -7.54
CA SER A 52 4.98 -14.06 -8.79
C SER A 52 6.19 -14.51 -9.59
#